data_AF-A0A9E0T674-F1
#
_entry.id   AF-A0A9E0T674-F1
#
_cell.length_a   1.000
_cell.length_b   1.000
_cell.length_c   1.000
_cell.angle_alpha   90.00
_cell.angle_beta   90.00
_cell.angle_gamma   90.00
#
_symmetry.space_group_name_H-M   'P 1'
#
loop_
_entity.id
_entity.type
_entity.pdbx_description
1 polymer ?
#
loop_
_entity_poly.entity_id
_entity_poly.type
_entity_poly.pdbx_seq_one_letter_code
_entity_poly.pdbx_strand_id
1 'polypeptide(L)' 'QTYSPLIAGIEVKRRGDVRRAKLYYLRQRSGKSARIKEKLPSRVKVAATAA' A
#
# COMPACT_ATOMS: atom_id res chain seq x y z
N GLN A 1 -6.66 2.37 18.55
CA GLN A 1 -5.58 2.02 19.47
C GLN A 1 -4.56 1.17 18.72
N THR A 2 -3.34 1.68 18.56
CA THR A 2 -2.29 1.08 17.71
C THR A 2 -1.28 0.27 18.53
N TYR A 3 -1.38 0.31 19.86
CA TYR A 3 -0.41 -0.28 20.77
C TYR A 3 -1.08 -1.45 21.48
N SER A 4 -0.91 -2.65 20.92
CA SER A 4 -1.21 -3.90 21.60
C SER A 4 0.10 -4.49 22.10
N PRO A 5 0.19 -4.94 23.37
CA PRO A 5 1.41 -5.54 23.92
C PRO A 5 1.80 -6.86 23.22
N LEU A 6 0.89 -7.46 22.44
CA LEU A 6 1.14 -8.68 21.69
C LEU A 6 1.86 -8.44 20.34
N ILE A 7 1.92 -7.19 19.86
CA ILE A 7 2.47 -6.88 18.53
C ILE A 7 3.89 -6.32 18.71
N ALA A 8 4.90 -7.06 18.24
CA ALA A 8 6.30 -6.65 18.31
C ALA A 8 6.66 -5.50 17.35
N GLY A 9 6.05 -5.45 16.16
CA GLY A 9 6.34 -4.43 15.16
C GLY A 9 5.55 -4.63 13.86
N ILE A 10 5.56 -3.60 13.01
CA ILE A 10 4.88 -3.62 11.71
C ILE A 10 5.87 -3.17 10.64
N GLU A 11 6.19 -4.07 9.69
CA GLU A 11 7.06 -3.78 8.55
C GLU A 11 6.27 -3.77 7.24
N VAL A 12 6.49 -2.76 6.40
CA VAL A 12 5.82 -2.65 5.09
C VAL A 12 6.65 -3.38 4.03
N LYS A 13 6.20 -4.57 3.63
CA LYS A 13 6.88 -5.36 2.60
C LYS A 13 6.76 -4.76 1.19
N ARG A 14 5.56 -4.32 0.80
CA ARG A 14 5.26 -3.73 -0.52
C ARG A 14 4.16 -2.70 -0.42
N ARG A 15 4.18 -1.69 -1.29
CA ARG A 15 3.13 -0.66 -1.37
C ARG A 15 2.22 -0.97 -2.56
N GLY A 16 0.93 -1.19 -2.32
CA GLY A 16 -0.04 -1.40 -3.39
C GLY A 16 -0.60 -0.08 -3.93
N ASP A 17 -0.90 -0.03 -5.22
CA ASP A 17 -1.64 1.08 -5.83
C ASP A 17 -3.15 0.84 -5.70
N VAL A 18 -3.80 1.62 -4.85
CA VAL A 18 -5.23 1.53 -4.56
C VAL A 18 -5.86 2.91 -4.58
N ARG A 19 -7.06 3.02 -5.17
CA ARG A 19 -7.80 4.29 -5.29
C ARG A 19 -8.74 4.54 -4.11
N ARG A 20 -9.18 3.48 -3.42
CA ARG A 20 -10.13 3.57 -2.30
C ARG A 20 -9.40 3.30 -0.98
N ALA A 21 -9.67 4.09 0.05
CA ALA A 21 -9.12 3.88 1.39
C ALA A 21 -9.63 2.57 2.04
N LYS A 22 -10.90 2.22 1.78
CA LYS A 22 -11.52 0.96 2.24
C LYS A 22 -11.50 -0.07 1.11
N LEU A 23 -10.83 -1.19 1.36
CA LEU A 23 -10.63 -2.27 0.37
C LEU A 23 -11.73 -3.35 0.41
N TYR A 24 -12.93 -3.02 0.89
CA TYR A 24 -14.03 -3.99 1.02
C TYR A 24 -14.47 -4.59 -0.32
N TYR A 25 -14.24 -3.87 -1.42
CA TYR A 25 -14.53 -4.39 -2.77
C TYR A 25 -13.71 -5.63 -3.12
N LEU A 26 -12.59 -5.88 -2.43
CA LEU A 26 -11.81 -7.11 -2.60
C LEU A 26 -12.55 -8.35 -2.08
N ARG A 27 -13.48 -8.20 -1.13
CA ARG A 27 -14.24 -9.33 -0.56
C ARG A 27 -15.12 -10.02 -1.61
N GLN A 28 -15.58 -9.28 -2.62
CA GLN A 28 -16.43 -9.78 -3.69
C GLN A 28 -15.65 -10.14 -4.96
N ARG A 29 -14.34 -9.87 -5.01
CA ARG A 29 -13.49 -10.11 -6.18
C ARG A 29 -12.62 -11.34 -5.95
N SER A 30 -12.49 -12.17 -6.97
CA SER A 30 -11.64 -13.36 -6.94
C SER A 30 -10.70 -13.44 -8.14
N GLY A 31 -9.65 -14.25 -8.00
CA GLY A 31 -8.66 -14.51 -9.04
C GLY A 31 -7.86 -13.27 -9.45
N LYS A 32 -7.66 -13.09 -10.76
CA LYS A 32 -6.86 -11.99 -11.33
C LYS A 32 -7.42 -10.60 -10.96
N SER A 33 -8.73 -10.49 -10.78
CA SER A 33 -9.42 -9.22 -10.50
C SER A 33 -9.17 -8.65 -9.10
N ALA A 34 -8.76 -9.51 -8.16
CA ALA A 34 -8.44 -9.13 -6.78
C ALA A 34 -6.97 -8.72 -6.61
N ARG A 35 -6.10 -8.96 -7.61
CA ARG A 35 -4.67 -8.63 -7.52
C ARG A 35 -4.47 -7.12 -7.56
N ILE A 36 -3.86 -6.59 -6.51
CA ILE A 36 -3.42 -5.19 -6.44
C ILE A 36 -2.03 -5.08 -7.06
N LYS A 37 -1.85 -4.12 -7.97
CA LYS A 37 -0.54 -3.82 -8.56
C LYS A 37 0.33 -3.07 -7.55
N GLU A 38 1.63 -3.30 -7.62
CA GLU A 38 2.58 -2.54 -6.81
C GLU A 38 2.62 -1.08 -7.27
N LYS A 39 2.71 -0.17 -6.31
CA LYS A 39 2.89 1.25 -6.54
C LYS A 39 4.36 1.49 -6.84
N LEU A 40 4.72 1.49 -8.11
CA LEU A 40 6.05 1.90 -8.53
C LEU A 40 6.24 3.39 -8.21
N PRO A 41 7.38 3.77 -7.62
CA PRO A 41 7.72 5.18 -7.48
C PRO A 41 7.90 5.76 -8.89
N SER A 42 6.98 6.64 -9.30
CA SER A 42 7.21 7.44 -10.49
C SER A 42 8.44 8.33 -10.21
N ARG A 43 9.42 8.28 -11.11
CA ARG A 43 10.74 8.93 -11.00
C ARG A 43 10.68 10.47 -11.08
N VAL A 44 9.60 11.08 -10.58
CA VAL A 44 9.23 12.48 -10.87
C VAL A 44 9.70 13.45 -9.77
N LYS A 45 10.14 12.99 -8.60
CA LYS A 45 10.50 13.86 -7.46
C LYS A 45 11.90 13.63 -6.88
N VAL A 46 12.93 13.56 -7.73
CA VAL A 46 14.33 13.64 -7.25
C VAL A 46 14.98 14.99 -7.60
N ALA A 47 14.36 15.81 -8.47
CA ALA A 47 14.96 17.07 -8.94
C ALA A 47 14.73 18.31 -8.05
N ALA A 48 13.90 18.24 -7.01
CA ALA A 48 13.44 19.43 -6.26
C ALA A 48 14.15 19.67 -4.91
N THR A 49 15.10 18.83 -4.51
CA THR A 49 15.82 18.94 -3.22
C THR A 49 17.30 19.29 -3.37
N ALA A 50 17.70 19.89 -4.51
CA ALA A 50 19.08 20.30 -4.78
C ALA A 50 19.26 21.82 -5.00
N ALA A 51 18.40 22.65 -4.40
CA ALA A 51 18.55 24.10 -4.32
C ALA A 51 18.35 24.54 -2.87
#